data_AF-A0A831NUK8-F1
#
_entry.id   AF-A0A831NUK8-F1
#
_cell.length_a   1.000
_cell.length_b   1.000
_cell.length_c   1.000
_cell.angle_alpha   90.00
_cell.angle_beta   90.00
_cell.angle_gamma   90.00
#
_symmetry.space_group_name_H-M   'P 1'
#
loop_
_entity.id
_entity.type
_entity.pdbx_description
1 polymer ?
#
loop_
_entity_poly.entity_id
_entity_poly.type
_entity_poly.pdbx_seq_one_letter_code
_entity_poly.pdbx_strand_id
1 'polypeptide(L)'
;NKIDTEVFMTHEIAHALHYTDSPKFYFENEKQQKHIGRQIITEGLATYFSKTVLGISGEKALWGEYLAIDTLTKWMNDCQKQFDTIRTVVKNNFYSTDNRLGLFYANDKEDILNFRAGYYAGLKLVEQITKSQNISLMELSKIPREKFEKLILSLL
;
A
#
# COMPACT_ATOMS: atom_id res chain seq x y z
N ASN A 1 17.36 -3.59 -12.70
CA ASN A 1 18.62 -3.25 -12.01
C ASN A 1 18.72 -4.09 -10.72
N LYS A 2 19.88 -4.30 -10.10
CA LYS A 2 20.01 -5.19 -8.91
C LYS A 2 19.10 -4.73 -7.75
N ILE A 3 18.99 -3.41 -7.56
CA ILE A 3 18.17 -2.78 -6.52
C ILE A 3 16.68 -3.06 -6.75
N ASP A 4 16.19 -3.06 -7.99
CA ASP A 4 14.76 -3.35 -8.27
C ASP A 4 14.40 -4.77 -7.86
N THR A 5 15.30 -5.72 -8.11
CA THR A 5 15.12 -7.11 -7.71
C THR A 5 15.11 -7.22 -6.19
N GLU A 6 15.97 -6.49 -5.47
CA GLU A 6 15.98 -6.46 -4.01
C GLU A 6 14.68 -5.86 -3.44
N VAL A 7 14.18 -4.76 -4.02
CA VAL A 7 12.89 -4.15 -3.64
C VAL A 7 11.75 -5.13 -3.85
N PHE A 8 11.65 -5.72 -5.04
CA PHE A 8 10.61 -6.69 -5.39
C PHE A 8 10.66 -7.91 -4.45
N MET A 9 11.83 -8.53 -4.28
CA MET A 9 11.97 -9.68 -3.40
C MET A 9 11.61 -9.35 -1.95
N THR A 10 12.04 -8.19 -1.44
CA THR A 10 11.72 -7.77 -0.07
C THR A 10 10.21 -7.56 0.10
N HIS A 11 9.54 -7.01 -0.91
CA HIS A 11 8.09 -6.78 -0.92
C HIS A 11 7.32 -8.11 -0.87
N GLU A 12 7.68 -9.06 -1.72
CA GLU A 12 7.04 -10.39 -1.74
C GLU A 12 7.33 -11.20 -0.46
N ILE A 13 8.54 -11.09 0.09
CA ILE A 13 8.86 -11.69 1.40
C ILE A 13 8.01 -11.07 2.51
N ALA A 14 7.81 -9.74 2.49
CA ALA A 14 6.97 -9.07 3.47
C ALA A 14 5.51 -9.54 3.39
N HIS A 15 4.97 -9.77 2.19
CA HIS A 15 3.66 -10.42 2.02
C HIS A 15 3.65 -11.82 2.65
N ALA A 16 4.63 -12.66 2.35
CA ALA A 16 4.70 -14.02 2.88
C ALA A 16 4.76 -14.05 4.42
N LEU A 17 5.56 -13.17 5.03
CA LEU A 17 5.63 -13.03 6.48
C LEU A 17 4.28 -12.56 7.06
N HIS A 18 3.68 -11.52 6.49
CA HIS A 18 2.39 -11.00 6.94
C HIS A 18 1.27 -12.05 6.85
N TYR A 19 1.21 -12.82 5.76
CA TYR A 19 0.22 -13.89 5.64
C TYR A 19 0.47 -15.06 6.58
N THR A 20 1.72 -15.31 6.95
CA THR A 20 2.06 -16.32 7.97
C THR A 20 1.60 -15.86 9.35
N ASP A 21 1.86 -14.61 9.71
CA ASP A 21 1.51 -14.02 11.02
C ASP A 21 0.01 -13.69 11.16
N SER A 22 -0.64 -13.30 10.06
CA SER A 22 -2.06 -12.89 10.03
C SER A 22 -2.80 -13.53 8.83
N PRO A 23 -3.07 -14.85 8.87
CA PRO A 23 -3.60 -15.61 7.72
C PRO A 23 -4.97 -15.14 7.19
N LYS A 24 -5.74 -14.39 7.98
CA LYS A 24 -7.03 -13.80 7.56
C LYS A 24 -6.89 -12.77 6.42
N PHE A 25 -5.66 -12.34 6.10
CA PHE A 25 -5.36 -11.50 4.94
C PHE A 25 -5.08 -12.31 3.67
N TYR A 26 -4.86 -13.62 3.76
CA TYR A 26 -4.66 -14.46 2.58
C TYR A 26 -5.88 -14.38 1.66
N PHE A 27 -5.61 -14.41 0.35
CA PHE A 27 -6.66 -14.34 -0.66
C PHE A 27 -7.02 -15.75 -1.14
N GLU A 28 -8.20 -16.23 -0.73
CA GLU A 28 -8.68 -17.55 -1.15
C GLU A 28 -9.33 -17.54 -2.54
N ASN A 29 -9.71 -16.36 -3.03
CA ASN A 29 -10.35 -16.18 -4.33
C ASN A 29 -10.16 -14.77 -4.89
N GLU A 30 -10.47 -14.61 -6.18
CA GLU A 30 -10.33 -13.35 -6.92
C GLU A 30 -11.12 -12.18 -6.29
N LYS A 31 -12.31 -12.44 -5.73
CA LYS A 31 -13.10 -11.41 -5.06
C LYS A 31 -12.37 -10.84 -3.85
N GLN A 32 -11.68 -11.70 -3.09
CA GLN A 32 -10.86 -11.25 -1.96
C GLN A 32 -9.62 -10.47 -2.42
N GLN A 33 -8.99 -10.85 -3.55
CA GLN A 33 -7.85 -10.11 -4.13
C GLN A 33 -8.24 -8.68 -4.53
N LYS A 34 -9.47 -8.48 -4.99
CA LYS A 34 -10.00 -7.17 -5.39
C LYS A 34 -10.53 -6.33 -4.23
N HIS A 35 -10.49 -6.82 -3.00
CA HIS A 35 -11.03 -6.10 -1.85
C HIS A 35 -10.12 -4.91 -1.49
N ILE A 36 -10.61 -3.69 -1.70
CA ILE A 36 -9.81 -2.46 -1.57
C ILE A 36 -9.14 -2.34 -0.21
N GLY A 37 -9.88 -2.52 0.89
CA GLY A 37 -9.31 -2.42 2.24
C GLY A 37 -8.20 -3.45 2.52
N ARG A 38 -8.30 -4.66 1.95
CA ARG A 38 -7.25 -5.67 2.08
C ARG A 38 -6.02 -5.24 1.29
N GLN A 39 -6.20 -4.79 0.04
CA GLN A 39 -5.09 -4.31 -0.79
C GLN A 39 -4.39 -3.10 -0.16
N ILE A 40 -5.14 -2.12 0.38
CA ILE A 40 -4.56 -0.97 1.10
C ILE A 40 -3.63 -1.44 2.22
N ILE A 41 -4.07 -2.43 3.00
CA ILE A 41 -3.29 -2.95 4.13
C ILE A 41 -2.10 -3.77 3.64
N THR A 42 -2.33 -4.74 2.76
CA THR A 42 -1.28 -5.68 2.35
C THR A 42 -0.20 -5.00 1.52
N GLU A 43 -0.58 -4.17 0.55
CA GLU A 43 0.39 -3.41 -0.25
C GLU A 43 1.08 -2.33 0.58
N GLY A 44 0.33 -1.64 1.44
CA GLY A 44 0.88 -0.62 2.33
C GLY A 44 1.93 -1.19 3.28
N LEU A 45 1.64 -2.35 3.87
CA LEU A 45 2.56 -3.05 4.77
C LEU A 45 3.80 -3.50 4.02
N ALA A 46 3.66 -4.21 2.90
CA ALA A 46 4.79 -4.74 2.14
C ALA A 46 5.70 -3.61 1.60
N THR A 47 5.10 -2.53 1.11
CA THR A 47 5.84 -1.33 0.67
C THR A 47 6.59 -0.69 1.83
N TYR A 48 5.94 -0.52 2.99
CA TYR A 48 6.57 0.06 4.18
C TYR A 48 7.71 -0.82 4.73
N PHE A 49 7.53 -2.14 4.71
CA PHE A 49 8.55 -3.11 5.10
C PHE A 49 9.77 -3.00 4.21
N SER A 50 9.58 -3.03 2.88
CA SER A 50 10.65 -2.92 1.88
C SER A 50 11.42 -1.61 2.01
N LYS A 51 10.69 -0.51 2.15
CA LYS A 51 11.25 0.82 2.41
C LYS A 51 12.18 0.81 3.63
N THR A 52 11.70 0.23 4.73
CA THR A 52 12.39 0.27 6.03
C THR A 52 13.60 -0.66 6.06
N VAL A 53 13.46 -1.90 5.58
CA VAL A 53 14.54 -2.90 5.57
C VAL A 53 15.69 -2.47 4.66
N LEU A 54 15.38 -1.91 3.48
CA LEU A 54 16.40 -1.52 2.51
C LEU A 54 16.92 -0.08 2.73
N GLY A 55 16.35 0.68 3.66
CA GLY A 55 16.75 2.07 3.92
C GLY A 55 16.53 3.00 2.73
N ILE A 56 15.50 2.76 1.92
CA ILE A 56 15.21 3.52 0.69
C ILE A 56 14.07 4.53 0.88
N SER A 57 13.90 5.40 -0.11
CA SER A 57 12.80 6.36 -0.13
C SER A 57 11.46 5.68 -0.47
N GLY A 58 10.34 6.35 -0.16
CA GLY A 58 9.01 5.81 -0.48
C GLY A 58 8.77 5.71 -1.98
N GLU A 59 9.33 6.63 -2.76
CA GLU A 59 9.33 6.65 -4.22
C GLU A 59 9.92 5.34 -4.76
N LYS A 60 11.14 5.00 -4.31
CA LYS A 60 11.81 3.76 -4.71
C LYS A 60 11.05 2.52 -4.27
N ALA A 61 10.43 2.54 -3.09
CA ALA A 61 9.65 1.39 -2.60
C ALA A 61 8.34 1.17 -3.40
N LEU A 62 7.68 2.23 -3.86
CA LEU A 62 6.39 2.14 -4.56
C LEU A 62 6.51 1.70 -6.03
N TRP A 63 7.62 2.03 -6.68
CA TRP A 63 7.76 1.87 -8.13
C TRP A 63 9.11 1.32 -8.58
N GLY A 64 10.11 1.16 -7.71
CA GLY A 64 11.48 0.85 -8.13
C GLY A 64 11.99 1.84 -9.18
N GLU A 65 12.73 1.36 -10.18
CA GLU A 65 13.11 2.09 -11.40
C GLU A 65 12.08 1.94 -12.56
N TYR A 66 10.84 1.50 -12.29
CA TYR A 66 9.85 1.20 -13.34
C TYR A 66 9.28 2.46 -14.03
N LEU A 67 9.36 3.61 -13.36
CA LEU A 67 9.06 4.92 -13.93
C LEU A 67 10.34 5.75 -13.97
N ALA A 68 10.47 6.60 -14.99
CA ALA A 68 11.47 7.65 -14.99
C ALA A 68 11.29 8.53 -13.75
N ILE A 69 12.41 8.97 -13.17
CA ILE A 69 12.42 9.66 -11.88
C ILE A 69 11.50 10.89 -11.87
N ASP A 70 11.49 11.67 -12.95
CA ASP A 70 10.63 12.86 -13.08
C ASP A 70 9.14 12.51 -13.07
N THR A 71 8.75 11.41 -13.70
CA THR A 71 7.36 10.92 -13.72
C THR A 71 6.94 10.46 -12.34
N LEU A 72 7.82 9.72 -11.65
CA LEU A 72 7.56 9.26 -10.29
C LEU A 72 7.45 10.43 -9.30
N THR A 73 8.36 11.40 -9.38
CA THR A 73 8.31 12.61 -8.55
C THR A 73 7.03 13.41 -8.79
N LYS A 74 6.62 13.60 -10.06
CA LYS A 74 5.34 14.25 -10.37
C LYS A 74 4.17 13.50 -9.73
N TRP A 75 4.08 12.18 -9.95
CA TRP A 75 3.00 11.35 -9.43
C TRP A 75 2.92 11.38 -7.90
N MET A 76 4.05 11.35 -7.21
CA MET A 76 4.12 11.46 -5.75
C MET A 76 3.60 12.81 -5.25
N ASN A 77 4.00 13.90 -5.91
CA ASN A 77 3.53 15.25 -5.59
C ASN A 77 2.02 15.38 -5.81
N ASP A 78 1.50 14.81 -6.89
CA ASP A 78 0.07 14.86 -7.21
C ASP A 78 -0.73 14.02 -6.20
N CYS A 79 -0.25 12.83 -5.84
CA CYS A 79 -0.83 12.01 -4.77
C CYS A 79 -0.83 12.75 -3.41
N GLN A 80 0.27 13.44 -3.08
CA GLN A 80 0.36 14.20 -1.85
C GLN A 80 -0.65 15.37 -1.81
N LYS A 81 -0.75 16.15 -2.89
CA LYS A 81 -1.69 17.28 -3.00
C LYS A 81 -3.14 16.84 -2.90
N GLN A 82 -3.46 15.65 -3.41
CA GLN A 82 -4.82 15.12 -3.46
C GLN A 82 -5.07 14.04 -2.40
N PHE A 83 -4.22 13.95 -1.37
CA PHE A 83 -4.28 12.83 -0.44
C PHE A 83 -5.64 12.72 0.28
N ASP A 84 -6.26 13.86 0.61
CA ASP A 84 -7.60 13.89 1.22
C ASP A 84 -8.69 13.31 0.30
N THR A 85 -8.59 13.59 -1.00
CA THR A 85 -9.48 12.99 -2.02
C THR A 85 -9.23 11.48 -2.10
N ILE A 86 -7.97 11.04 -2.14
CA ILE A 86 -7.63 9.60 -2.15
C ILE A 86 -8.19 8.92 -0.90
N ARG A 87 -8.02 9.51 0.28
CA ARG A 87 -8.57 8.98 1.55
C ARG A 87 -10.09 8.85 1.49
N THR A 88 -10.77 9.87 0.99
CA THR A 88 -12.24 9.86 0.83
C THR A 88 -12.70 8.73 -0.09
N VAL A 89 -12.03 8.55 -1.23
CA VAL A 89 -12.35 7.46 -2.17
C VAL A 89 -12.09 6.09 -1.55
N VAL A 90 -10.96 5.91 -0.87
CA VAL A 90 -10.64 4.66 -0.17
C VAL A 90 -11.67 4.37 0.93
N LYS A 91 -12.05 5.37 1.73
CA LYS A 91 -13.05 5.24 2.79
C LYS A 91 -14.39 4.75 2.25
N ASN A 92 -14.89 5.42 1.22
CA ASN A 92 -16.20 5.13 0.64
C ASN A 92 -16.25 3.76 -0.04
N ASN A 93 -15.10 3.21 -0.42
CA ASN A 93 -14.99 1.95 -1.14
C ASN A 93 -14.23 0.88 -0.35
N PHE A 94 -14.00 1.07 0.95
CA PHE A 94 -13.08 0.22 1.72
C PHE A 94 -13.44 -1.27 1.68
N TYR A 95 -14.73 -1.59 1.74
CA TYR A 95 -15.24 -2.97 1.66
C TYR A 95 -15.67 -3.39 0.25
N SER A 96 -15.46 -2.53 -0.74
CA SER A 96 -15.78 -2.82 -2.13
C SER A 96 -14.76 -3.79 -2.73
N THR A 97 -15.25 -4.60 -3.67
CA THR A 97 -14.44 -5.46 -4.53
C THR A 97 -14.50 -5.01 -5.99
N ASP A 98 -14.98 -3.78 -6.21
CA ASP A 98 -15.11 -3.17 -7.53
C ASP A 98 -13.74 -2.69 -8.03
N ASN A 99 -13.22 -3.37 -9.05
CA ASN A 99 -11.93 -3.06 -9.66
C ASN A 99 -12.01 -1.94 -10.72
N ARG A 100 -13.18 -1.34 -10.95
CA ARG A 100 -13.31 -0.16 -11.82
C ARG A 100 -12.58 1.06 -11.26
N LEU A 101 -12.31 1.07 -9.95
CA LEU A 101 -11.47 2.06 -9.31
C LEU A 101 -10.00 1.71 -9.59
N GLY A 102 -9.29 2.53 -10.37
CA GLY A 102 -7.87 2.30 -10.70
C GLY A 102 -6.90 2.55 -9.55
N LEU A 103 -7.32 2.40 -8.29
CA LEU A 103 -6.47 2.58 -7.10
C LEU A 103 -5.26 1.64 -7.09
N PHE A 104 -5.37 0.45 -7.70
CA PHE A 104 -4.28 -0.52 -7.78
C PHE A 104 -3.90 -0.88 -9.21
N TYR A 105 -4.47 -0.19 -10.20
CA TYR A 105 -4.27 -0.45 -11.62
C TYR A 105 -3.80 0.82 -12.33
N ALA A 106 -2.97 0.66 -13.37
CA ALA A 106 -2.43 1.77 -14.14
C ALA A 106 -3.31 2.04 -15.37
N ASN A 107 -4.52 2.55 -15.16
CA ASN A 107 -5.52 2.71 -16.22
C ASN A 107 -5.36 4.04 -16.96
N ASP A 108 -5.12 5.14 -16.25
CA ASP A 108 -4.95 6.48 -16.83
C ASP A 108 -3.90 7.28 -16.08
N LYS A 109 -2.74 7.52 -16.71
CA LYS A 109 -1.59 8.24 -16.11
C LYS A 109 -1.86 9.70 -15.78
N GLU A 110 -2.90 10.32 -16.32
CA GLU A 110 -3.26 11.71 -16.04
C GLU A 110 -4.27 11.84 -14.89
N ASP A 111 -4.89 10.73 -14.47
CA ASP A 111 -5.79 10.67 -13.30
C ASP A 111 -5.20 9.76 -12.23
N ILE A 112 -4.68 10.36 -11.15
CA ILE A 112 -4.06 9.61 -10.05
C ILE A 112 -4.98 8.56 -9.42
N LEU A 113 -6.30 8.80 -9.36
CA LEU A 113 -7.26 7.83 -8.79
C LEU A 113 -7.43 6.61 -9.70
N ASN A 114 -7.10 6.77 -10.98
CA ASN A 114 -7.02 5.73 -11.99
C ASN A 114 -5.58 5.31 -12.32
N PHE A 115 -4.61 5.72 -11.51
CA PHE A 115 -3.19 5.40 -11.68
C PHE A 115 -2.51 5.01 -10.37
N ARG A 116 -2.96 3.90 -9.78
CA ARG A 116 -2.27 3.23 -8.67
C ARG A 116 -2.15 4.05 -7.37
N ALA A 117 -2.97 5.10 -7.16
CA ALA A 117 -2.93 5.92 -5.94
C ALA A 117 -3.19 5.14 -4.62
N GLY A 118 -3.80 3.96 -4.69
CA GLY A 118 -3.97 3.05 -3.56
C GLY A 118 -2.66 2.58 -2.94
N TYR A 119 -1.59 2.41 -3.74
CA TYR A 119 -0.26 2.08 -3.22
C TYR A 119 0.30 3.23 -2.37
N TYR A 120 0.19 4.47 -2.86
CA TYR A 120 0.59 5.66 -2.09
C TYR A 120 -0.20 5.75 -0.78
N ALA A 121 -1.52 5.57 -0.85
CA ALA A 121 -2.38 5.62 0.32
C ALA A 121 -2.01 4.54 1.34
N GLY A 122 -1.83 3.29 0.89
CA GLY A 122 -1.39 2.18 1.74
C GLY A 122 -0.10 2.50 2.49
N LEU A 123 0.93 2.96 1.77
CA LEU A 123 2.21 3.34 2.39
C LEU A 123 2.02 4.43 3.46
N LYS A 124 1.32 5.52 3.14
CA LYS A 124 1.14 6.65 4.07
C LYS A 124 0.33 6.29 5.30
N LEU A 125 -0.73 5.51 5.14
CA LEU A 125 -1.58 5.09 6.26
C LEU A 125 -0.81 4.14 7.19
N VAL A 126 -0.06 3.18 6.63
CA VAL A 126 0.78 2.27 7.43
C VAL A 126 1.94 3.00 8.12
N GLU A 127 2.58 3.96 7.46
CA GLU A 127 3.58 4.84 8.07
C GLU A 127 3.01 5.58 9.28
N GLN A 128 1.79 6.11 9.16
CA GLN A 128 1.09 6.81 10.25
C GLN A 128 0.73 5.88 11.40
N ILE A 129 0.23 4.67 11.12
CA ILE A 129 -0.08 3.67 12.16
C ILE A 129 1.20 3.31 12.92
N THR A 130 2.27 2.99 12.20
CA THR A 130 3.52 2.54 12.81
C THR A 130 4.09 3.62 13.73
N LYS A 131 4.08 4.89 13.29
CA LYS A 131 4.54 6.04 14.08
C LYS A 131 3.64 6.33 15.29
N SER A 132 2.32 6.36 15.09
CA SER A 132 1.36 6.73 16.15
C SER A 132 1.23 5.66 17.24
N GLN A 133 1.34 4.39 16.87
CA GLN A 133 1.28 3.27 17.80
C GLN A 133 2.65 2.92 18.39
N ASN A 134 3.73 3.50 17.86
CA ASN A 134 5.13 3.20 18.22
C ASN A 134 5.42 1.68 18.20
N ILE A 135 5.06 1.03 17.09
CA ILE A 135 5.23 -0.41 16.89
C ILE A 135 6.37 -0.71 15.92
N SER A 136 7.02 -1.85 16.10
CA SER A 136 8.03 -2.38 15.18
C SER A 136 7.41 -3.03 13.94
N LEU A 137 8.25 -3.32 12.92
CA LEU A 137 7.83 -4.07 11.73
C LEU A 137 7.26 -5.47 12.06
N MET A 138 7.83 -6.14 13.07
CA MET A 138 7.40 -7.46 13.51
C MET A 138 6.05 -7.42 14.25
N GLU A 139 5.76 -6.32 14.95
CA GLU A 139 4.45 -6.12 15.57
C GLU A 139 3.40 -5.73 14.52
N LEU A 140 3.80 -4.93 13.53
CA LEU A 140 2.96 -4.54 12.40
C LEU A 140 2.46 -5.76 11.60
N SER A 141 3.33 -6.75 11.32
CA SER A 141 2.94 -7.99 10.61
C SER A 141 1.95 -8.85 11.39
N LYS A 142 1.87 -8.68 12.71
CA LYS A 142 1.03 -9.49 13.60
C LYS A 142 -0.31 -8.84 13.94
N ILE A 143 -0.59 -7.64 13.43
CA ILE A 143 -1.87 -6.98 13.72
C ILE A 143 -3.02 -7.83 13.13
N PRO A 144 -3.98 -8.28 13.96
CA PRO A 144 -5.11 -9.02 13.46
C PRO A 144 -5.93 -8.18 12.49
N ARG A 145 -6.42 -8.80 11.42
CA ARG A 145 -7.12 -8.09 10.33
C ARG A 145 -8.16 -7.07 10.77
N GLU A 146 -9.10 -7.48 11.63
CA GLU A 146 -10.17 -6.59 12.12
C GLU A 146 -9.63 -5.37 12.90
N LYS A 147 -8.53 -5.55 13.64
CA LYS A 147 -7.85 -4.44 14.33
C LYS A 147 -7.16 -3.52 13.31
N PHE A 148 -6.51 -4.09 12.30
CA PHE A 148 -5.83 -3.32 11.26
C PHE A 148 -6.81 -2.49 10.43
N GLU A 149 -7.92 -3.10 10.00
CA GLU A 149 -8.99 -2.41 9.28
C GLU A 149 -9.54 -1.22 10.09
N LYS A 150 -9.76 -1.39 11.40
CA LYS A 150 -10.17 -0.29 12.30
C LYS A 150 -9.13 0.83 12.38
N LEU A 151 -7.85 0.49 12.47
CA LEU A 151 -6.77 1.48 12.49
C LEU A 151 -6.74 2.28 11.19
N ILE A 152 -6.81 1.60 10.03
CA ILE A 152 -6.86 2.28 8.74
C ILE A 152 -8.09 3.19 8.63
N LEU A 153 -9.27 2.69 8.97
CA LEU A 153 -10.52 3.46 8.91
C LEU A 153 -10.52 4.69 9.82
N SER A 154 -9.77 4.67 10.93
CA SER A 154 -9.62 5.84 11.81
C SER A 154 -8.78 6.97 11.21
N LEU A 155 -7.98 6.69 10.18
CA LEU A 155 -7.12 7.64 9.48
C LEU A 155 -7.72 8.15 8.15
N LEU A 156 -8.79 7.51 7.69
CA LEU A 156 -9.54 7.82 6.47
C LEU A 156 -10.72 8.76 6.77
#